data_AF-U1QC56-F1
#
_entry.id   AF-U1QC56-F1
#
_cell.length_a   1.000
_cell.length_b   1.000
_cell.length_c   1.000
_cell.angle_alpha   90.00
_cell.angle_beta   90.00
_cell.angle_gamma   90.00
#
_symmetry.space_group_name_H-M   'P 1'
#
loop_
_entity.id
_entity.type
_entity.pdbx_description
1 polymer ?
#
loop_
_entity_poly.entity_id
_entity_poly.type
_entity_poly.pdbx_seq_one_letter_code
_entity_poly.pdbx_strand_id
1 'polypeptide(L)'
;MVAIIDLGLLMGLLAAHTVVAAITTRFFRLRLDTQAGWIGYSLGLTPIFLFASTLIFTGGLGIGPNLGSPVVAFAVLIGLPLALGITIDLLYVPQPEDVELPQRQ
;
A
#
# COMPACT_ATOMS: atom_id res chain seq x y z
N MET A 1 1.62 -28.91 -2.28
CA MET A 1 0.65 -28.13 -3.08
C MET A 1 0.05 -26.99 -2.26
N VAL A 2 -0.58 -27.25 -1.11
CA VAL A 2 -1.22 -26.22 -0.26
C VAL A 2 -0.25 -25.08 0.13
N ALA A 3 0.95 -25.40 0.61
CA ALA A 3 1.93 -24.38 1.00
C ALA A 3 2.35 -23.43 -0.15
N ILE A 4 2.37 -23.91 -1.41
CA ILE A 4 2.71 -23.08 -2.57
C ILE A 4 1.56 -22.12 -2.88
N ILE A 5 0.31 -22.60 -2.75
CA ILE A 5 -0.89 -21.79 -2.94
C ILE A 5 -0.94 -20.69 -1.87
N ASP A 6 -0.72 -21.02 -0.61
CA ASP A 6 -0.72 -20.06 0.50
C ASP A 6 0.34 -18.98 0.31
N LEU A 7 1.55 -19.38 -0.10
CA LEU A 7 2.61 -18.44 -0.40
C LEU A 7 2.26 -17.54 -1.60
N GLY A 8 1.66 -18.11 -2.65
CA GLY A 8 1.18 -17.35 -3.81
C GLY A 8 0.11 -16.32 -3.43
N LEU A 9 -0.83 -16.70 -2.56
CA LEU A 9 -1.87 -15.80 -2.05
C LEU A 9 -1.28 -14.69 -1.16
N LEU A 10 -0.30 -15.01 -0.32
CA LEU A 10 0.44 -14.01 0.46
C LEU A 10 1.13 -13.00 -0.46
N MET A 11 1.85 -13.48 -1.47
CA MET A 11 2.55 -12.62 -2.43
C MET A 11 1.59 -11.76 -3.24
N GLY A 12 0.45 -12.32 -3.65
CA GLY A 12 -0.61 -11.58 -4.34
C GLY A 12 -1.19 -10.47 -3.46
N LEU A 13 -1.47 -10.76 -2.19
CA LEU A 13 -1.96 -9.76 -1.24
C LEU A 13 -0.92 -8.67 -0.96
N LEU A 14 0.36 -9.03 -0.80
CA LEU A 14 1.46 -8.07 -0.65
C LEU A 14 1.59 -7.14 -1.85
N ALA A 15 1.51 -7.68 -3.06
CA ALA A 15 1.52 -6.88 -4.28
C ALA A 15 0.31 -5.94 -4.34
N ALA A 16 -0.89 -6.43 -4.03
CA ALA A 16 -2.11 -5.62 -3.99
C ALA A 16 -1.99 -4.47 -2.96
N HIS A 17 -1.51 -4.76 -1.75
CA HIS A 17 -1.29 -3.74 -0.72
C HIS A 17 -0.25 -2.70 -1.15
N THR A 18 0.80 -3.12 -1.86
CA THR A 18 1.84 -2.22 -2.36
C THR A 18 1.27 -1.27 -3.41
N VAL A 19 0.44 -1.80 -4.32
CA VAL A 19 -0.27 -1.00 -5.33
C VAL A 19 -1.21 0.00 -4.67
N VAL A 20 -2.01 -0.44 -3.69
CA VAL A 20 -2.90 0.45 -2.92
C VAL A 20 -2.09 1.56 -2.26
N ALA A 21 -0.97 1.23 -1.60
CA ALA A 21 -0.12 2.22 -0.93
C ALA A 21 0.50 3.24 -1.90
N ALA A 22 0.94 2.80 -3.08
CA ALA A 22 1.43 3.69 -4.12
C ALA A 22 0.31 4.63 -4.63
N ILE A 23 -0.88 4.09 -4.89
CA ILE A 23 -2.02 4.86 -5.39
C ILE A 23 -2.50 5.89 -4.36
N THR A 24 -2.65 5.51 -3.08
CA THR A 24 -3.08 6.44 -2.04
C THR A 24 -2.04 7.52 -1.81
N THR A 25 -0.75 7.18 -1.82
CA THR A 25 0.34 8.16 -1.75
C THR A 25 0.24 9.16 -2.91
N ARG A 26 0.10 8.66 -4.13
CA ARG A 26 -0.08 9.50 -5.33
C ARG A 26 -1.29 10.42 -5.20
N PHE A 27 -2.42 9.87 -4.76
CA PHE A 27 -3.65 10.62 -4.58
C PHE A 27 -3.47 11.78 -3.60
N PHE A 28 -2.84 11.55 -2.45
CA PHE A 28 -2.61 12.60 -1.47
C PHE A 28 -1.64 13.67 -1.96
N ARG A 29 -0.59 13.28 -2.69
CA ARG A 29 0.34 14.23 -3.32
C ARG A 29 -0.32 15.11 -4.38
N LEU A 30 -1.28 14.56 -5.13
CA LEU A 30 -2.04 15.32 -6.14
C LEU A 30 -3.11 16.22 -5.53
N ARG A 31 -3.66 15.85 -4.36
CA ARG A 31 -4.84 16.51 -3.78
C ARG A 31 -4.51 17.52 -2.68
N LEU A 32 -3.41 17.34 -1.97
CA LEU A 32 -3.04 18.18 -0.84
C LEU A 32 -2.00 19.21 -1.24
N ASP A 33 -2.37 20.48 -1.19
CA ASP A 33 -1.50 21.62 -1.53
C ASP A 33 -0.65 22.09 -0.33
N THR A 34 -0.19 21.13 0.48
CA THR A 34 0.60 21.42 1.69
C THR A 34 1.92 20.67 1.63
N GLN A 35 2.98 21.30 2.13
CA GLN A 35 4.35 20.77 2.10
C GLN A 35 4.47 19.33 2.65
N ALA A 36 3.76 19.02 3.74
CA ALA A 36 3.86 17.73 4.44
C ALA A 36 2.52 17.01 4.64
N GLY A 37 1.40 17.57 4.18
CA GLY A 37 0.08 16.95 4.41
C GLY A 37 0.00 15.57 3.77
N TRP A 38 0.55 15.39 2.58
CA TRP A 38 0.57 14.09 1.92
C TRP A 38 1.31 13.03 2.75
N ILE A 39 2.40 13.39 3.45
CA ILE A 39 3.14 12.47 4.32
C ILE A 39 2.23 12.01 5.46
N GLY A 40 1.58 12.94 6.15
CA GLY A 40 0.69 12.64 7.27
C GLY A 40 -0.49 11.78 6.87
N TYR A 41 -1.14 12.10 5.74
CA TYR A 41 -2.28 11.33 5.23
C TYR A 41 -1.85 9.95 4.72
N SER A 42 -0.71 9.84 4.03
CA SER A 42 -0.17 8.55 3.60
C SER A 42 0.18 7.66 4.80
N LEU A 43 0.87 8.18 5.81
CA LEU A 43 1.28 7.41 6.98
C LEU A 43 0.13 7.13 7.97
N GLY A 44 -0.93 7.94 7.95
CA GLY A 44 -2.11 7.74 8.80
C GLY A 44 -3.18 6.88 8.16
N LEU A 45 -3.67 7.24 6.97
CA LEU A 45 -4.83 6.60 6.35
C LEU A 45 -4.48 5.34 5.55
N THR A 46 -3.33 5.31 4.88
CA THR A 46 -2.95 4.12 4.08
C THR A 46 -2.85 2.86 4.95
N PRO A 47 -2.19 2.88 6.12
CA PRO A 47 -2.14 1.71 7.00
C PRO A 47 -3.52 1.24 7.45
N ILE A 48 -4.49 2.14 7.61
CA ILE A 48 -5.87 1.79 7.97
C ILE A 48 -6.53 1.00 6.84
N PHE A 49 -6.36 1.42 5.58
CA PHE A 49 -6.87 0.66 4.43
C PHE A 49 -6.22 -0.72 4.32
N LEU A 50 -4.90 -0.79 4.48
CA LEU A 50 -4.18 -2.06 4.44
C LEU A 50 -4.58 -2.98 5.60
N PHE A 51 -4.76 -2.43 6.81
CA PHE A 51 -5.21 -3.18 7.97
C PHE A 51 -6.62 -3.73 7.78
N ALA A 52 -7.57 -2.93 7.28
CA ALA A 52 -8.92 -3.38 6.98
C ALA A 52 -8.91 -4.52 5.95
N SER A 53 -8.09 -4.40 4.90
CA SER A 53 -7.89 -5.45 3.91
C SER A 53 -7.27 -6.72 4.53
N THR A 54 -6.24 -6.61 5.38
CA THR A 54 -5.67 -7.74 6.13
C THR A 54 -6.74 -8.44 6.97
N LEU A 55 -7.56 -7.70 7.72
CA LEU A 55 -8.63 -8.29 8.52
C LEU A 55 -9.63 -9.08 7.66
N ILE A 56 -9.96 -8.59 6.46
CA ILE A 56 -10.87 -9.29 5.54
C ILE A 56 -10.20 -10.56 5.00
N PHE A 57 -9.05 -10.42 4.34
CA PHE A 57 -8.43 -11.54 3.62
C PHE A 57 -7.80 -12.57 4.55
N THR A 58 -6.95 -12.15 5.48
CA THR A 58 -6.25 -13.10 6.35
C THR A 58 -7.07 -13.46 7.58
N GLY A 59 -7.87 -12.53 8.11
CA GLY A 59 -8.74 -12.77 9.26
C GLY A 59 -10.04 -13.48 8.90
N GLY A 60 -10.91 -12.81 8.15
CA GLY A 60 -12.26 -13.31 7.82
C GLY A 60 -12.27 -14.47 6.84
N LEU A 61 -11.41 -14.43 5.81
CA LEU A 61 -11.32 -15.47 4.77
C LEU A 61 -10.23 -16.50 5.03
N GLY A 62 -9.36 -16.29 6.03
CA GLY A 62 -8.27 -17.22 6.37
C GLY A 62 -7.23 -17.41 5.27
N ILE A 63 -7.01 -16.40 4.42
CA ILE A 63 -6.08 -16.47 3.28
C ILE A 63 -4.64 -16.25 3.74
N GLY A 64 -3.73 -17.10 3.24
CA GLY A 64 -2.29 -16.97 3.45
C GLY A 64 -1.77 -17.76 4.66
N PRO A 65 -0.44 -17.86 4.81
CA PRO A 65 0.16 -18.65 5.87
C PRO A 65 0.05 -17.95 7.23
N ASN A 66 0.14 -18.75 8.30
CA ASN A 66 0.30 -18.20 9.63
C ASN A 66 1.71 -17.58 9.78
N LEU A 67 1.76 -16.26 9.98
CA LEU A 67 3.00 -15.49 10.14
C LEU A 67 3.58 -15.54 11.57
N GLY A 68 3.01 -16.36 12.45
CA GLY A 68 3.53 -16.67 13.79
C GLY A 68 3.21 -15.61 14.86
N SER A 69 3.03 -14.34 14.50
CA SER A 69 2.58 -13.31 15.44
C SER A 69 1.86 -12.13 14.77
N PRO A 70 0.97 -11.42 15.51
CA PRO A 70 0.33 -10.21 15.00
C PRO A 70 1.32 -9.10 14.60
N VAL A 71 2.45 -8.99 15.31
CA VAL A 71 3.49 -7.99 15.01
C VAL A 71 4.14 -8.26 13.66
N VAL A 72 4.48 -9.53 13.37
CA VAL A 72 5.03 -9.91 12.06
C VAL A 72 4.00 -9.70 10.96
N ALA A 73 2.73 -10.06 11.20
CA ALA A 73 1.66 -9.80 10.23
C ALA A 73 1.51 -8.32 9.91
N PHE A 74 1.54 -7.45 10.93
CA PHE A 74 1.49 -6.00 10.73
C PHE A 74 2.70 -5.49 9.94
N ALA A 75 3.92 -5.88 10.32
CA ALA A 75 5.13 -5.45 9.63
C ALA A 75 5.14 -5.89 8.15
N VAL A 76 4.77 -7.14 7.88
CA VAL A 76 4.82 -7.73 6.54
C VAL A 76 3.68 -7.25 5.66
N LEU A 77 2.43 -7.27 6.14
CA LEU A 77 1.26 -6.95 5.30
C LEU A 77 0.94 -5.46 5.26
N ILE A 78 1.50 -4.64 6.15
CA ILE A 78 1.17 -3.21 6.22
C ILE A 78 2.43 -2.37 6.10
N GLY A 79 3.41 -2.58 6.99
CA GLY A 79 4.64 -1.78 7.01
C GLY A 79 5.44 -1.87 5.71
N LEU A 80 5.72 -3.10 5.25
CA LEU A 80 6.49 -3.32 4.03
C LEU A 80 5.77 -2.78 2.77
N PRO A 81 4.49 -3.09 2.50
CA PRO A 81 3.76 -2.50 1.38
C PRO A 81 3.64 -0.98 1.43
N LEU A 82 3.48 -0.39 2.63
CA LEU A 82 3.46 1.06 2.79
C LEU A 82 4.80 1.66 2.36
N ALA A 83 5.91 1.11 2.88
CA ALA A 83 7.25 1.58 2.53
C ALA A 83 7.50 1.44 1.04
N LEU A 84 7.23 0.25 0.47
CA LEU A 84 7.41 -0.01 -0.96
C LEU A 84 6.51 0.89 -1.83
N GLY A 85 5.24 1.07 -1.46
CA GLY A 85 4.30 1.91 -2.21
C GLY A 85 4.74 3.36 -2.26
N ILE A 86 5.21 3.91 -1.13
CA ILE A 86 5.80 5.25 -1.07
C ILE A 86 7.08 5.31 -1.91
N THR A 87 7.99 4.34 -1.78
CA THR A 87 9.22 4.30 -2.57
C THR A 87 8.93 4.24 -4.07
N ILE A 88 7.95 3.43 -4.50
CA ILE A 88 7.52 3.34 -5.89
C ILE A 88 7.02 4.69 -6.39
N ASP A 89 6.12 5.34 -5.66
CA ASP A 89 5.58 6.66 -6.05
C ASP A 89 6.68 7.73 -6.14
N LEU A 90 7.61 7.74 -5.18
CA LEU A 90 8.65 8.78 -5.11
C LEU A 90 9.79 8.57 -6.11
N LEU A 91 10.22 7.32 -6.33
CA LEU A 91 11.44 7.03 -7.08
C LEU A 91 11.18 6.53 -8.51
N TYR A 92 9.99 6.01 -8.81
CA TYR A 92 9.70 5.36 -10.09
C TYR A 92 8.54 6.00 -10.87
N VAL A 93 7.88 7.01 -10.32
CA VAL A 93 6.82 7.76 -11.00
C VAL A 93 7.24 9.23 -11.12
N PRO A 94 7.06 9.90 -12.29
CA PRO A 94 7.33 11.33 -12.42
C PRO A 94 6.60 12.15 -11.37
N GLN A 95 7.26 13.15 -10.80
CA GLN A 95 6.66 13.98 -9.76
C GLN A 95 5.46 14.75 -10.36
N PRO A 96 4.37 14.96 -9.61
CA PRO A 96 3.20 15.70 -10.07
C PRO A 96 3.52 17.05 -10.73
N GLU A 97 4.47 17.78 -10.17
CA GLU A 97 4.95 19.08 -10.64
C GLU A 97 5.70 19.02 -11.98
N ASP A 98 6.26 17.85 -12.32
CA ASP A 98 7.00 17.64 -13.57
C ASP A 98 6.08 17.20 -14.73
N VAL A 99 4.80 16.91 -14.46
CA VAL A 99 3.86 16.43 -15.46
C VAL A 99 3.15 17.62 -16.12
N GLU A 100 3.51 17.91 -17.37
CA GLU A 100 2.76 18.85 -18.22
C GLU A 100 1.36 18.31 -18.51
N LEU A 101 0.33 19.08 -18.13
CA LEU A 101 -1.07 18.76 -18.42
C LEU A 101 -1.49 19.42 -19.74
N PRO A 102 -2.33 18.76 -20.57
CA PRO A 102 -2.92 19.39 -21.74
C PRO A 102 -3.63 20.69 -21.36
N GLN A 103 -3.49 21.72 -22.19
CA GLN A 103 -4.27 22.94 -22.03
C GLN A 103 -5.76 22.57 -22.12
N ARG A 104 -6.53 22.93 -21.09
CA ARG A 104 -7.99 22.78 -21.16
C ARG A 104 -8.50 23.69 -22.26
N GLN A 105 -9.26 23.13 -23.20
CA GLN A 105 -10.00 23.88 -24.21
C GLN A 105 -11.14 24.67 -23.56
#